data_AF-A0A7H8TK00-F1
#
_entry.id   AF-A0A7H8TK00-F1
#
_cell.length_a   1.000
_cell.length_b   1.000
_cell.length_c   1.000
_cell.angle_alpha   90.00
_cell.angle_beta   90.00
_cell.angle_gamma   90.00
#
_symmetry.space_group_name_H-M   'P 1'
#
loop_
_entity.id
_entity.type
_entity.pdbx_description
1 polymer ?
#
loop_
_entity_poly.entity_id
_entity_poly.type
_entity_poly.pdbx_seq_one_letter_code
_entity_poly.pdbx_strand_id
1 'polypeptide(L)'
;MTPPVDTPNRPPPSPLEAAPAAWEYERDTRFAAFIKARLAYVDATGCTEERRFTEGLRDVFTEWSRTREPAHHRKDDPLAEHRRSLGWVLRCIAQRVWKGAPGWEPAFQPQAQPPEWALEATT
;
A
#
# COMPACT_ATOMS: atom_id res chain seq x y z
N MET A 1 -28.33 -38.96 29.23
CA MET A 1 -27.28 -37.94 29.49
C MET A 1 -26.09 -38.29 28.63
N THR A 2 -25.90 -37.58 27.53
CA THR A 2 -24.79 -37.75 26.58
C THR A 2 -23.77 -36.64 26.87
N PRO A 3 -22.46 -36.92 26.99
CA PRO A 3 -21.46 -35.87 27.23
C PRO A 3 -21.30 -34.97 25.99
N PRO A 4 -20.95 -33.68 26.15
CA PRO A 4 -20.53 -32.84 25.04
C PRO A 4 -19.01 -32.97 24.82
N VAL A 5 -18.57 -32.54 23.64
CA VAL A 5 -17.19 -32.27 23.18
C VAL A 5 -16.73 -33.23 22.08
N ASP A 6 -16.67 -32.71 20.87
CA ASP A 6 -15.36 -32.41 20.27
C ASP A 6 -15.54 -31.30 19.23
N THR A 7 -15.18 -30.07 19.59
CA THR A 7 -15.00 -29.02 18.59
C THR A 7 -13.82 -29.46 17.73
N PRO A 8 -13.96 -29.71 16.42
CA PRO A 8 -12.85 -30.23 15.65
C PRO A 8 -11.70 -29.23 15.73
N ASN A 9 -10.60 -29.70 16.31
CA ASN A 9 -9.31 -29.03 16.41
C ASN A 9 -8.97 -28.41 15.05
N ARG A 10 -9.27 -27.12 14.90
CA ARG A 10 -8.80 -26.37 13.74
C ARG A 10 -7.29 -26.25 13.94
N PRO A 11 -6.46 -26.85 13.08
CA PRO A 11 -5.03 -26.65 13.19
C PRO A 11 -4.74 -25.13 13.13
N PRO A 12 -3.77 -24.62 13.91
CA PRO A 12 -3.37 -23.24 13.81
C PRO A 12 -3.03 -22.94 12.34
N PRO A 13 -3.38 -21.75 11.81
CA PRO A 13 -3.06 -21.40 10.43
C PRO A 13 -1.56 -21.60 10.22
N SER A 14 -1.22 -22.27 9.12
CA SER A 14 0.17 -22.55 8.76
C SER A 14 0.96 -21.23 8.72
N PRO A 15 2.24 -21.18 9.15
CA PRO A 15 3.07 -19.97 9.13
C PRO A 15 3.11 -19.24 7.76
N LEU A 16 2.80 -19.96 6.68
CA LEU A 16 2.71 -19.45 5.32
C LEU A 16 1.48 -18.58 5.02
N GLU A 17 0.36 -18.74 5.76
CA GLU A 17 -0.84 -17.90 5.56
C GLU A 17 -0.72 -16.52 6.23
N ALA A 18 0.17 -16.37 7.23
CA ALA A 18 0.42 -15.10 7.92
C ALA A 18 1.49 -14.22 7.23
N ALA A 19 2.35 -14.81 6.39
CA ALA A 19 3.53 -14.17 5.82
C ALA A 19 3.25 -13.06 4.77
N PRO A 20 2.24 -13.16 3.87
CA PRO A 20 2.04 -12.16 2.82
C PRO A 20 1.64 -10.79 3.37
N ALA A 21 0.73 -10.77 4.37
CA ALA A 21 0.22 -9.54 4.95
C ALA A 21 1.27 -8.77 5.76
N ALA A 22 2.17 -9.48 6.46
CA ALA A 22 3.25 -8.87 7.22
C ALA A 22 4.27 -8.18 6.30
N TRP A 23 4.67 -8.85 5.22
CA TRP A 23 5.61 -8.30 4.24
C TRP A 23 5.03 -7.07 3.51
N GLU A 24 3.76 -7.14 3.09
CA GLU A 24 3.09 -6.00 2.43
C GLU A 24 3.00 -4.78 3.33
N TYR A 25 2.66 -4.98 4.60
CA TYR A 25 2.61 -3.91 5.59
C TYR A 25 3.98 -3.27 5.82
N GLU A 26 5.04 -4.07 5.91
CA GLU A 26 6.41 -3.58 6.08
C GLU A 26 6.89 -2.80 4.85
N ARG A 27 6.66 -3.34 3.65
CA ARG A 27 6.93 -2.66 2.37
C ARG A 27 6.22 -1.31 2.33
N ASP A 28 4.94 -1.28 2.69
CA ASP A 28 4.13 -0.05 2.63
C ASP A 28 4.57 0.96 3.68
N THR A 29 5.03 0.50 4.85
CA THR A 29 5.63 1.34 5.88
C THR A 29 6.91 2.02 5.37
N ARG A 30 7.83 1.26 4.77
CA ARG A 30 9.05 1.79 4.15
C ARG A 30 8.73 2.73 2.99
N PHE A 31 7.78 2.37 2.14
CA PHE A 31 7.36 3.19 1.02
C PHE A 31 6.79 4.53 1.48
N ALA A 32 5.97 4.57 2.53
CA ALA A 32 5.47 5.83 3.07
C ALA A 32 6.58 6.71 3.66
N ALA A 33 7.58 6.12 4.31
CA ALA A 33 8.74 6.88 4.78
C ALA A 33 9.52 7.50 3.60
N PHE A 34 9.69 6.74 2.51
CA PHE A 34 10.28 7.25 1.27
C PHE A 34 9.49 8.42 0.69
N ILE A 35 8.17 8.28 0.52
CA ILE A 35 7.32 9.37 -0.01
C ILE A 35 7.40 10.61 0.87
N LYS A 36 7.32 10.48 2.20
CA LYS A 36 7.49 11.61 3.13
C LYS A 36 8.82 12.32 2.94
N ALA A 37 9.91 11.56 2.81
CA ALA A 37 11.25 12.12 2.61
C ALA A 37 11.41 12.83 1.25
N ARG A 38 10.67 12.40 0.21
CA ARG A 38 10.67 13.06 -1.10
C ARG A 38 9.82 14.32 -1.12
N LEU A 39 8.64 14.28 -0.52
CA LEU A 39 7.79 15.47 -0.37
C LEU A 39 8.52 16.57 0.42
N ALA A 40 9.16 16.21 1.55
CA ALA A 40 9.95 17.17 2.33
C ALA A 40 11.14 17.75 1.56
N TYR A 41 11.79 16.94 0.70
CA TYR A 41 12.87 17.42 -0.16
C TYR A 41 12.34 18.42 -1.21
N VAL A 42 11.23 18.12 -1.88
CA VAL A 42 10.61 19.04 -2.85
C VAL A 42 10.13 20.33 -2.18
N ASP A 43 9.65 20.27 -0.93
CA ASP A 43 9.33 21.49 -0.17
C ASP A 43 10.58 22.35 0.06
N ALA A 44 11.69 21.73 0.47
CA ALA A 44 12.92 22.43 0.77
C ALA A 44 13.61 23.01 -0.47
N THR A 45 13.65 22.26 -1.59
CA THR A 45 14.53 22.58 -2.73
C THR A 45 13.81 22.72 -4.06
N GLY A 46 12.54 22.30 -4.16
CA GLY A 46 11.82 22.23 -5.42
C GLY A 46 11.42 23.59 -5.97
N CYS A 47 11.34 23.68 -7.29
CA CYS A 47 10.77 24.84 -7.97
C CYS A 47 9.23 24.87 -7.85
N THR A 48 8.61 25.98 -8.25
CA THR A 48 7.15 26.18 -8.14
C THR A 48 6.35 25.04 -8.77
N GLU A 49 6.75 24.54 -9.93
CA GLU A 49 6.02 23.49 -10.62
C GLU A 49 6.18 22.11 -9.97
N GLU A 50 7.36 21.82 -9.39
CA GLU A 50 7.56 20.59 -8.62
C GLU A 50 6.71 20.59 -7.34
N ARG A 51 6.60 21.75 -6.69
CA ARG A 51 5.73 21.93 -5.51
C ARG A 51 4.26 21.76 -5.87
N ARG A 52 3.80 22.37 -6.98
CA ARG A 52 2.43 22.22 -7.47
C ARG A 52 2.11 20.78 -7.87
N PHE A 53 3.03 20.11 -8.55
CA PHE A 53 2.88 18.69 -8.88
C PHE A 53 2.77 17.82 -7.62
N THR A 54 3.60 18.09 -6.60
CA THR A 54 3.59 17.30 -5.36
C THR A 54 2.39 17.58 -4.45
N GLU A 55 1.65 18.68 -4.64
CA GLU A 55 0.36 18.90 -3.95
C GLU A 55 -0.65 17.80 -4.26
N GLY A 56 -0.89 17.49 -5.55
CA GLY A 56 -1.79 16.39 -5.92
C GLY A 56 -1.31 15.03 -5.41
N LEU A 57 0.00 14.83 -5.31
CA LEU A 57 0.58 13.62 -4.73
C LEU A 57 0.36 13.54 -3.20
N ARG A 58 0.35 14.67 -2.49
CA ARG A 58 0.06 14.72 -1.04
C ARG A 58 -1.35 14.26 -0.75
N ASP A 59 -2.31 14.61 -1.58
CA ASP A 59 -3.72 14.23 -1.38
C ASP A 59 -3.87 12.71 -1.45
N VAL A 60 -3.37 12.10 -2.54
CA VAL A 60 -3.37 10.63 -2.71
C VAL A 60 -2.59 9.94 -1.59
N PHE A 61 -1.43 10.48 -1.21
CA PHE A 61 -0.61 9.93 -0.13
C PHE A 61 -1.29 10.01 1.24
N THR A 62 -1.98 11.12 1.51
CA THR A 62 -2.74 11.32 2.75
C THR A 62 -3.90 10.35 2.85
N GLU A 63 -4.66 10.19 1.76
CA GLU A 63 -5.78 9.25 1.70
C GLU A 63 -5.31 7.80 1.85
N TRP A 64 -4.25 7.42 1.15
CA TRP A 64 -3.65 6.10 1.28
C TRP A 64 -3.14 5.84 2.71
N SER A 65 -2.48 6.83 3.33
CA SER A 65 -1.97 6.70 4.69
C SER A 65 -3.08 6.56 5.73
N ARG A 66 -4.19 7.29 5.59
CA ARG A 66 -5.37 7.17 6.47
C ARG A 66 -6.01 5.79 6.38
N THR A 67 -6.07 5.21 5.19
CA THR A 67 -6.68 3.89 4.97
C THR A 67 -5.74 2.73 5.35
N ARG A 68 -4.44 3.00 5.53
CA ARG A 68 -3.40 2.02 5.92
C ARG A 68 -3.25 1.80 7.42
N GLU A 69 -3.90 2.60 8.27
CA GLU A 69 -3.92 2.31 9.71
C GLU A 69 -4.39 0.87 9.94
N PRO A 70 -3.80 0.13 10.90
CA PRO A 70 -3.94 -1.31 10.99
C PRO A 70 -5.38 -1.68 11.35
N ALA A 71 -6.23 -1.80 10.34
CA ALA A 71 -7.45 -2.56 10.41
C ALA A 71 -7.02 -4.01 10.58
N HIS A 72 -6.77 -4.40 11.83
CA HIS A 72 -6.55 -5.78 12.24
C HIS A 72 -7.53 -6.69 11.50
N HIS A 73 -7.01 -7.46 10.56
CA HIS A 73 -7.55 -8.74 10.10
C HIS A 73 -9.07 -8.83 9.96
N ARG A 74 -9.74 -7.79 9.46
CA ARG A 74 -11.13 -7.96 9.02
C ARG A 74 -11.06 -8.60 7.64
N LYS A 75 -11.48 -9.86 7.60
CA LYS A 75 -11.65 -10.64 6.38
C LYS A 75 -12.52 -9.91 5.36
N ASP A 76 -13.37 -8.99 5.84
CA ASP A 76 -14.21 -8.08 5.09
C ASP A 76 -13.80 -6.62 5.38
N ASP A 77 -12.64 -6.19 4.86
CA ASP A 77 -12.28 -4.77 4.83
C ASP A 77 -12.81 -4.16 3.53
N PRO A 78 -13.93 -3.40 3.56
CA PRO A 78 -14.52 -2.80 2.37
C PRO A 78 -13.60 -1.76 1.71
N LEU A 79 -12.54 -1.32 2.40
CA LEU A 79 -11.57 -0.36 1.89
C LEU A 79 -10.29 -1.03 1.39
N ALA A 80 -10.18 -2.37 1.42
CA ALA A 80 -8.97 -3.08 1.02
C ALA A 80 -8.61 -2.84 -0.45
N GLU A 81 -9.60 -2.88 -1.35
CA GLU A 81 -9.39 -2.61 -2.78
C GLU A 81 -9.03 -1.14 -3.05
N HIS A 82 -9.69 -0.22 -2.35
CA HIS A 82 -9.38 1.21 -2.44
C HIS A 82 -7.95 1.50 -1.98
N ARG A 83 -7.55 0.97 -0.81
CA ARG A 83 -6.18 1.08 -0.29
C ARG A 83 -5.14 0.48 -1.23
N ARG A 84 -5.42 -0.70 -1.79
CA ARG A 84 -4.54 -1.36 -2.78
C ARG A 84 -4.39 -0.50 -4.03
N SER A 85 -5.49 0.05 -4.54
CA SER A 85 -5.51 0.92 -5.73
C SER A 85 -4.72 2.21 -5.50
N LEU A 86 -4.95 2.91 -4.39
CA LEU A 86 -4.19 4.11 -4.03
C LEU A 86 -2.70 3.81 -3.87
N GLY A 87 -2.36 2.71 -3.19
CA GLY A 87 -0.97 2.28 -3.04
C GLY A 87 -0.30 1.95 -4.38
N TRP A 88 -1.03 1.33 -5.30
CA TRP A 88 -0.55 1.06 -6.66
C TRP A 88 -0.31 2.35 -7.46
N VAL A 89 -1.28 3.28 -7.45
CA VAL A 89 -1.16 4.59 -8.11
C VAL A 89 0.06 5.35 -7.59
N LEU A 90 0.25 5.39 -6.27
CA LEU A 90 1.41 6.03 -5.65
C LEU A 90 2.73 5.40 -6.11
N ARG A 91 2.82 4.06 -6.20
CA ARG A 91 4.02 3.37 -6.69
C ARG A 91 4.29 3.68 -8.16
N CYS A 92 3.26 3.75 -9.01
CA CYS A 92 3.39 4.16 -10.41
C CYS A 92 3.94 5.58 -10.55
N ILE A 93 3.38 6.53 -9.80
CA ILE A 93 3.85 7.93 -9.82
C ILE A 93 5.29 8.01 -9.30
N ALA A 94 5.55 7.41 -8.14
CA ALA A 94 6.87 7.43 -7.51
C ALA A 94 7.93 6.75 -8.37
N GLN A 95 7.60 5.66 -9.08
CA GLN A 95 8.51 5.04 -10.03
C GLN A 95 8.84 5.99 -11.19
N ARG A 96 7.86 6.72 -11.72
CA ARG A 96 8.09 7.64 -12.84
C ARG A 96 8.96 8.83 -12.45
N VAL A 97 8.81 9.34 -11.23
CA VAL A 97 9.46 10.59 -10.80
C VAL A 97 10.73 10.34 -9.98
N TRP A 98 10.76 9.29 -9.17
CA TRP A 98 11.79 9.09 -8.13
C TRP A 98 12.46 7.71 -8.14
N LYS A 99 12.32 6.89 -9.19
CA LYS A 99 13.02 5.60 -9.29
C LYS A 99 14.55 5.72 -9.14
N GLY A 100 15.13 6.84 -9.54
CA GLY A 100 16.57 7.11 -9.39
C GLY A 100 16.95 7.83 -8.08
N ALA A 101 15.99 8.15 -7.22
CA ALA A 101 16.25 8.89 -5.99
C ALA A 101 16.84 7.99 -4.90
N PRO A 102 17.70 8.55 -4.01
CA PRO A 102 18.18 7.82 -2.84
C PRO A 102 17.03 7.26 -1.98
N GLY A 103 17.17 6.00 -1.56
CA GLY A 103 16.16 5.30 -0.76
C GLY A 103 15.05 4.63 -1.56
N TRP A 104 15.07 4.69 -2.91
CA TRP A 104 14.19 3.85 -3.73
C TRP A 104 14.56 2.37 -3.58
N GLU A 105 13.57 1.51 -3.37
CA GLU A 105 13.75 0.07 -3.23
C GLU A 105 13.06 -0.71 -4.36
N PRO A 106 13.61 -1.85 -4.80
CA PRO A 106 12.94 -2.71 -5.79
C PRO A 106 11.52 -3.12 -5.38
N ALA A 107 11.26 -3.26 -4.08
CA ALA A 107 9.94 -3.61 -3.54
C ALA A 107 8.87 -2.52 -3.78
N PHE A 108 9.27 -1.28 -4.11
CA PHE A 108 8.32 -0.20 -4.42
C PHE A 108 7.84 -0.22 -5.87
N GLN A 109 8.41 -1.09 -6.72
CA GLN A 109 7.94 -1.21 -8.09
C GLN A 109 6.46 -1.63 -8.10
N PRO A 110 5.60 -0.96 -8.88
CA PRO A 110 4.22 -1.38 -9.04
C PRO A 110 4.21 -2.77 -9.68
N GLN A 111 3.46 -3.69 -9.07
CA GLN A 111 3.26 -5.01 -9.65
C GLN A 111 2.37 -4.88 -10.90
N ALA A 112 2.60 -5.75 -11.88
CA ALA A 112 1.98 -5.69 -13.21
C ALA A 112 0.47 -5.98 -13.25
N GLN A 113 -0.18 -6.18 -12.11
CA GLN A 113 -1.63 -6.31 -12.05
C GLN A 113 -2.26 -4.97 -11.64
N PRO A 114 -2.81 -4.19 -12.58
CA PRO A 114 -3.75 -3.14 -12.23
C PRO A 114 -4.99 -3.76 -11.55
N PRO A 115 -5.73 -3.00 -10.72
CA PRO A 115 -7.00 -3.47 -10.18
C PRO A 115 -7.99 -3.77 -11.33
N GLU A 116 -8.85 -4.78 -11.17
CA GLU A 116 -9.71 -5.30 -12.25
C GLU A 116 -10.57 -4.21 -12.91
N TRP A 117 -11.07 -3.23 -12.17
CA TRP A 117 -11.82 -2.09 -12.71
C TRP A 117 -11.02 -1.21 -13.70
N ALA A 118 -9.69 -1.19 -13.60
CA ALA A 118 -8.83 -0.48 -14.53
C ALA A 118 -8.56 -1.27 -15.82
N LEU A 119 -8.86 -2.58 -15.84
CA LEU A 119 -8.86 -3.39 -17.06
C LEU A 119 -10.17 -3.20 -17.85
N GLU A 120 -11.29 -2.99 -17.16
CA GLU A 120 -12.61 -2.79 -17.77
C GLU A 120 -12.72 -1.47 -18.55
N ALA A 121 -12.00 -0.42 -18.16
CA ALA A 121 -12.01 0.89 -18.84
C ALA A 121 -11.29 0.91 -20.21
N THR A 122 -10.79 -0.23 -20.69
CA THR A 122 -10.01 -0.34 -21.94
C THR A 122 -10.71 -1.19 -23.01
N THR A 123 -11.97 -1.57 -22.81
CA THR A 123 -12.76 -2.38 -23.77
C THR A 123 -13.90 -1.57 -24.39
#